data_AF-A0A158B5T9-F1
#
_entry.id   AF-A0A158B5T9-F1
#
_cell.length_a   1.000
_cell.length_b   1.000
_cell.length_c   1.000
_cell.angle_alpha   90.00
_cell.angle_beta   90.00
_cell.angle_gamma   90.00
#
_symmetry.space_group_name_H-M   'P 1'
#
loop_
_entity.id
_entity.type
_entity.pdbx_description
1 polymer ?
#
loop_
_entity_poly.entity_id
_entity_poly.type
_entity_poly.pdbx_seq_one_letter_code
_entity_poly.pdbx_strand_id
1 'polypeptide(L)'
;MMAFSSVTEPLRAANRVGGKEPYSWHLISADGEPVSSSSGFALLPDFAITSSPELSHVFVVASIGVRPDRNAPRAIRVEASSRSIPHRPR
;
A
#
# COMPACT_ATOMS: atom_id res chain seq x y z
N MET A 1 -12.13 -0.61 -3.93
CA MET A 1 -11.30 -1.73 -3.45
C MET A 1 -10.34 -2.31 -4.51
N MET A 2 -10.77 -2.52 -5.76
CA MET A 2 -9.98 -3.27 -6.77
C MET A 2 -8.54 -2.79 -6.98
N ALA A 3 -8.31 -1.48 -7.17
CA ALA A 3 -6.96 -0.95 -7.42
C ALA A 3 -6.02 -1.10 -6.21
N PHE A 4 -6.57 -1.14 -5.00
CA PHE A 4 -5.77 -1.43 -3.80
C PHE A 4 -5.36 -2.91 -3.77
N SER A 5 -6.33 -3.81 -3.99
CA SER A 5 -6.07 -5.25 -4.05
C SER A 5 -5.10 -5.62 -5.17
N SER A 6 -5.17 -4.99 -6.34
CA SER A 6 -4.23 -5.27 -7.45
C SER A 6 -2.78 -4.95 -7.11
N VAL A 7 -2.51 -4.08 -6.13
CA VAL A 7 -1.17 -3.80 -5.64
C VAL A 7 -0.77 -4.79 -4.53
N THR A 8 -1.65 -5.03 -3.56
CA THR A 8 -1.30 -5.84 -2.39
C THR A 8 -1.30 -7.35 -2.65
N GLU A 9 -2.17 -7.85 -3.52
CA GLU A 9 -2.31 -9.29 -3.76
C GLU A 9 -1.07 -9.92 -4.42
N PRO A 10 -0.44 -9.31 -5.43
CA PRO A 10 0.81 -9.83 -5.98
C PRO A 10 1.94 -9.89 -4.95
N LEU A 11 2.03 -8.92 -4.04
CA LEU A 11 3.05 -8.90 -2.98
C LEU A 11 2.79 -10.00 -1.94
N ARG A 12 1.53 -10.20 -1.54
CA ARG A 12 1.12 -11.35 -0.71
C ARG A 12 1.47 -12.67 -1.38
N ALA A 13 1.19 -12.81 -2.68
CA ALA A 13 1.52 -14.00 -3.44
C ALA A 13 3.04 -14.22 -3.51
N ALA A 14 3.83 -13.18 -3.72
CA ALA A 14 5.28 -13.24 -3.72
C ALA A 14 5.84 -13.69 -2.36
N ASN A 15 5.31 -13.16 -1.26
CA ASN A 15 5.66 -13.63 0.08
C ASN A 15 5.33 -15.12 0.25
N ARG A 16 4.12 -15.53 -0.15
CA ARG A 16 3.66 -16.92 -0.02
C ARG A 16 4.50 -17.90 -0.82
N VAL A 17 4.81 -17.58 -2.09
CA VAL A 17 5.62 -18.43 -2.97
C VAL A 17 7.08 -18.44 -2.54
N GLY A 18 7.58 -17.33 -2.03
CA GLY A 18 8.97 -17.19 -1.57
C GLY A 18 9.27 -17.87 -0.23
N GLY A 19 8.24 -18.30 0.52
CA GLY A 19 8.40 -18.90 1.86
C GLY A 19 9.02 -17.96 2.90
N LYS A 20 9.01 -16.65 2.62
CA LYS A 20 9.52 -15.56 3.44
C LYS A 20 8.61 -14.35 3.24
N GLU A 21 8.66 -13.38 4.14
CA GLU A 21 7.87 -12.14 4.02
C GLU A 21 8.77 -10.94 3.75
N PRO A 22 9.44 -10.85 2.58
CA PRO A 22 10.28 -9.71 2.26
C PRO A 22 9.45 -8.45 2.01
N TYR A 23 8.15 -8.55 1.69
CA TYR A 23 7.29 -7.40 1.45
C TYR A 23 6.32 -7.18 2.60
N SER A 24 6.33 -5.97 3.17
CA SER A 24 5.28 -5.43 4.01
C SER A 24 4.75 -4.14 3.38
N TRP A 25 3.57 -3.69 3.80
CA TRP A 25 3.01 -2.44 3.32
C TRP A 25 2.24 -1.75 4.42
N HIS A 26 2.15 -0.42 4.29
CA HIS A 26 1.33 0.43 5.14
C HIS A 26 0.36 1.22 4.29
N LEU A 27 -0.86 1.36 4.77
CA LEU A 27 -1.83 2.27 4.18
C LEU A 27 -1.61 3.66 4.76
N ILE A 28 -1.41 4.64 3.88
CA ILE A 28 -1.15 6.03 4.27
C ILE A 28 -2.23 6.91 3.65
N SER A 29 -2.83 7.77 4.48
CA SER A 29 -3.66 8.89 4.02
C SER A 29 -2.90 10.20 4.19
N ALA A 30 -3.38 11.28 3.57
CA ALA A 30 -2.70 12.57 3.62
C ALA A 30 -2.54 13.11 5.05
N ASP A 31 -3.58 12.94 5.86
CA ASP A 31 -3.74 13.50 7.21
C ASP A 31 -3.80 12.44 8.33
N GLY A 32 -3.80 11.14 7.99
CA GLY A 32 -3.97 10.05 8.95
C GLY A 32 -5.44 9.72 9.25
N GLU A 33 -6.40 10.40 8.60
CA GLU A 33 -7.82 10.15 8.79
C GLU A 33 -8.36 9.01 7.90
N PRO A 34 -9.43 8.33 8.31
CA PRO A 34 -10.10 7.30 7.50
C PRO A 34 -10.52 7.81 6.12
N VAL A 35 -10.29 7.00 5.09
CA VAL A 35 -10.63 7.36 3.70
C VAL A 35 -11.73 6.47 3.15
N SER A 36 -12.84 7.08 2.73
CA SER A 36 -13.99 6.36 2.13
C SER A 36 -13.71 5.90 0.71
N SER A 37 -13.85 4.58 0.47
CA SER A 37 -13.62 3.97 -0.84
C SER A 37 -14.85 4.05 -1.73
N SER A 38 -14.68 3.89 -3.04
CA SER A 38 -15.82 3.86 -3.98
C SER A 38 -16.81 2.74 -3.71
N SER A 39 -16.41 1.70 -2.98
CA SER A 39 -17.26 0.59 -2.52
C SER A 39 -18.04 0.90 -1.24
N GLY A 40 -17.97 2.13 -0.72
CA GLY A 40 -18.66 2.54 0.51
C GLY A 40 -17.93 2.20 1.82
N PHE A 41 -16.94 1.30 1.78
CA PHE A 41 -16.11 0.97 2.94
C PHE A 41 -15.10 2.07 3.26
N ALA A 42 -14.93 2.38 4.55
CA ALA A 42 -13.84 3.20 5.04
C ALA A 42 -12.56 2.37 5.16
N LEU A 43 -11.44 2.91 4.70
CA LEU A 43 -10.12 2.36 4.97
C LEU A 43 -9.47 3.16 6.09
N LEU A 44 -8.97 2.45 7.09
CA LEU A 44 -8.23 3.03 8.21
C LEU A 44 -6.74 3.06 7.86
N PRO A 45 -6.11 4.24 7.74
CA PRO A 45 -4.68 4.32 7.49
C PRO A 45 -3.88 3.92 8.73
N ASP A 46 -2.68 3.40 8.50
CA ASP A 46 -1.70 3.16 9.56
C ASP A 46 -1.00 4.46 9.96
N PHE A 47 -0.80 5.39 9.00
CA PHE A 47 -0.09 6.66 9.20
C PHE A 47 -0.66 7.80 8.34
N ALA A 48 -0.38 9.03 8.77
CA ALA A 48 -0.42 10.20 7.89
C ALA A 48 0.84 10.25 7.02
N ILE A 49 0.82 10.96 5.89
CA ILE A 49 2.01 11.16 5.05
C ILE A 49 3.18 11.72 5.89
N THR A 50 2.90 12.72 6.72
CA THR A 50 3.89 13.43 7.52
C THR A 50 4.43 12.63 8.70
N SER A 51 3.73 11.57 9.14
CA SER A 51 4.13 10.72 10.27
C SER A 51 4.51 9.30 9.84
N SER A 52 4.58 9.04 8.54
CA SER A 52 4.94 7.74 8.01
C SER A 52 6.44 7.44 8.21
N PRO A 53 6.83 6.17 8.45
CA PRO A 53 8.25 5.81 8.53
C PRO A 53 8.96 6.00 7.15
N GLU A 54 10.28 5.81 7.05
CA GLU A 54 10.97 5.90 5.74
C GLU A 54 10.51 4.83 4.73
N LEU A 55 10.08 5.23 3.54
CA LEU A 55 9.49 4.36 2.52
C LEU A 55 10.54 3.94 1.48
N SER A 56 10.69 2.64 1.20
CA SER A 56 11.50 2.19 0.05
C SER A 56 10.76 2.41 -1.28
N HIS A 57 9.44 2.18 -1.30
CA HIS A 57 8.59 2.32 -2.47
C HIS A 57 7.22 2.89 -2.09
N VAL A 58 6.65 3.69 -2.99
CA VAL A 58 5.33 4.32 -2.82
C VAL A 58 4.48 4.08 -4.07
N PHE A 59 3.27 3.58 -3.86
CA PHE A 59 2.25 3.40 -4.90
C PHE A 59 1.09 4.33 -4.60
N VAL A 60 0.79 5.28 -5.49
CA VAL A 60 -0.39 6.13 -5.36
C VAL A 60 -1.56 5.46 -6.08
N VAL A 61 -2.61 5.14 -5.34
CA VAL A 61 -3.81 4.50 -5.85
C VAL A 61 -4.94 5.52 -5.92
N ALA A 62 -5.19 6.02 -7.13
CA ALA A 62 -6.35 6.87 -7.40
C ALA A 62 -7.59 6.02 -7.68
N SER A 63 -8.78 6.56 -7.36
CA SER A 63 -10.06 5.96 -7.73
C SER A 63 -10.95 6.98 -8.44
N ILE A 64 -12.04 6.49 -9.00
CA ILE A 64 -13.00 7.32 -9.73
C ILE A 64 -13.66 8.28 -8.74
N GLY A 65 -13.70 9.58 -9.05
CA GLY A 65 -14.26 10.60 -8.18
C GLY A 65 -13.28 11.22 -7.17
N VAL A 66 -11.96 11.11 -7.40
CA VAL A 66 -10.99 11.98 -6.73
C VAL A 66 -11.36 13.43 -7.03
N ARG A 67 -11.69 14.18 -5.97
CA ARG A 67 -11.90 15.62 -6.05
C ARG A 67 -10.82 16.31 -5.22
N PRO A 68 -10.27 17.45 -5.68
CA PRO A 68 -9.21 18.15 -4.96
C PRO A 68 -9.66 18.70 -3.60
N ASP A 69 -10.96 18.90 -3.38
CA ASP A 69 -11.55 19.35 -2.10
C ASP A 69 -11.79 18.22 -1.09
N ARG A 70 -11.79 16.96 -1.55
CA ARG A 70 -11.90 15.79 -0.68
C ARG A 70 -10.53 15.20 -0.47
N ASN A 71 -10.22 14.93 0.79
CA ASN A 71 -9.04 14.22 1.21
C ASN A 71 -8.88 12.88 0.43
N ALA A 72 -8.02 12.84 -0.61
CA ALA A 72 -7.30 11.63 -1.03
C ALA A 72 -6.34 11.89 -2.19
N PRO A 73 -5.04 11.75 -1.94
CA PRO A 73 -4.31 10.62 -2.49
C PRO A 73 -4.29 9.47 -1.47
N ARG A 74 -4.57 8.26 -1.94
CA ARG A 74 -4.38 7.03 -1.16
C ARG A 74 -3.04 6.45 -1.58
N ALA A 75 -2.05 6.53 -0.71
CA ALA A 75 -0.74 5.94 -1.00
C ALA A 75 -0.63 4.61 -0.25
N ILE A 76 -0.32 3.56 -0.98
CA ILE A 76 0.16 2.32 -0.40
C ILE A 76 1.69 2.45 -0.37
N ARG A 77 2.26 2.48 0.82
CA ARG A 77 3.69 2.27 0.98
C ARG A 77 3.95 0.78 0.87
N VAL A 78 4.97 0.41 0.11
CA VAL A 78 5.54 -0.93 0.18
C VAL A 78 6.95 -0.81 0.73
N GLU A 79 7.20 -1.47 1.84
CA GLU A 79 8.55 -1.68 2.34
C GLU A 79 8.99 -3.08 1.95
N ALA A 80 10.13 -3.15 1.26
CA ALA A 80 10.79 -4.40 0.99
C ALA A 80 11.92 -4.53 2.01
N SER A 81 11.78 -5.45 2.97
CA SER A 81 12.89 -5.82 3.84
C SER A 81 13.96 -6.45 2.95
N SER A 82 15.09 -5.76 2.79
CA SER A 82 16.22 -6.15 1.95
C SER A 82 17.00 -7.36 2.50
N ARG A 83 16.32 -8.38 3.03
CA ARG A 83 16.91 -9.70 3.26
C ARG A 83 16.87 -10.46 1.94
N SER A 84 17.81 -10.13 1.06
CA SER A 84 18.21 -10.84 -0.16
C SER A 84 17.26 -12.00 -0.54
N ILE A 85 16.34 -11.75 -1.48
CA ILE A 85 15.61 -12.83 -2.14
C ILE A 85 16.68 -13.69 -2.82
N PRO A 86 16.92 -14.94 -2.40
CA PRO A 86 17.92 -15.77 -3.05
C PRO A 86 17.46 -15.98 -4.49
N HIS A 87 18.24 -15.46 -5.45
CA HIS A 87 18.01 -15.73 -6.85
C HIS A 87 18.20 -17.24 -7.03
N ARG A 88 17.12 -18.00 -7.20
CA ARG A 88 17.20 -19.44 -7.50
C ARG A 88 17.66 -19.53 -8.96
N PRO A 89 18.89 -19.99 -9.25
CA PRO A 89 19.31 -20.18 -10.64
C PRO A 89 18.42 -21.25 -11.28
N ARG A 90 18.07 -21.04 -12.55
CA ARG A 90 17.35 -22.01 -13.38
C ARG A 90 18.19 -23.25 -13.63
#